data_AF-A0A395VMY8-F1
#
_entry.id   AF-A0A395VMY8-F1
#
_cell.length_a   1.000
_cell.length_b   1.000
_cell.length_c   1.000
_cell.angle_alpha   90.00
_cell.angle_beta   90.00
_cell.angle_gamma   90.00
#
_symmetry.space_group_name_H-M   'P 1'
#
loop_
_entity.id
_entity.type
_entity.pdbx_description
1 polymer ?
#
loop_
_entity_poly.entity_id
_entity_poly.type
_entity_poly.pdbx_seq_one_letter_code
_entity_poly.pdbx_strand_id
1 'polypeptide(L)'
;MNLHSDKEAFKEIIALAAEHFGYEQSHVEKDYWVSKILRDISMSEYADKTYFKGGTSLSKAYGLIERFSEDLDLFVFTGDKGASKQAEKTLNKKLSKYIAELNSDIYKEDLSETGGNYRKLYFSYDNVFQGVGLKEHLEVEIKSCDLPDKKRMFYPADKQVIKPIVTAFLESIGQEELISTYGLGSFETQCINPRKTICDKVSRLVKLSYNE
;
A
#
# COMPACT_ATOMS: atom_id res chain seq x y z
N MET A 1 -3.71 12.11 16.61
CA MET A 1 -4.66 12.62 15.59
C MET A 1 -4.13 12.25 14.22
N ASN A 2 -4.93 12.08 13.17
CA ASN A 2 -4.36 11.89 11.83
C ASN A 2 -3.98 13.24 11.22
N LEU A 3 -2.88 13.32 10.47
CA LEU A 3 -2.44 14.58 9.84
C LEU A 3 -3.53 15.21 8.96
N HIS A 4 -4.22 14.42 8.13
CA HIS A 4 -5.28 14.93 7.24
C HIS A 4 -6.50 15.53 7.97
N SER A 5 -6.65 15.28 9.28
CA SER A 5 -7.70 15.92 10.08
C SER A 5 -7.41 17.40 10.37
N ASP A 6 -6.15 17.81 10.27
CA ASP A 6 -5.69 19.20 10.42
C ASP A 6 -5.34 19.75 9.03
N LYS A 7 -6.31 20.42 8.39
CA LYS A 7 -6.21 20.81 6.98
C LYS A 7 -5.05 21.77 6.68
N GLU A 8 -4.77 22.69 7.61
CA GLU A 8 -3.68 23.65 7.45
C GLU A 8 -2.33 22.94 7.60
N ALA A 9 -2.14 22.16 8.68
CA ALA A 9 -0.91 21.41 8.88
C ALA A 9 -0.66 20.38 7.76
N PHE A 10 -1.71 19.69 7.30
CA PHE A 10 -1.63 18.74 6.19
C PHE A 10 -1.13 19.41 4.91
N LYS A 11 -1.73 20.54 4.53
CA LYS A 11 -1.33 21.31 3.34
C LYS A 11 0.10 21.82 3.45
N GLU A 12 0.46 22.40 4.59
CA GLU A 12 1.78 22.99 4.80
C GLU A 12 2.88 21.93 4.81
N ILE A 13 2.71 20.84 5.56
CA ILE A 13 3.72 19.76 5.65
C ILE A 13 3.92 19.08 4.29
N ILE A 14 2.84 18.83 3.52
CA ILE A 14 2.96 18.28 2.18
C ILE A 14 3.72 19.24 1.26
N ALA A 15 3.37 20.52 1.26
CA ALA A 15 4.01 21.51 0.40
C ALA A 15 5.50 21.65 0.67
N LEU A 16 5.88 21.74 1.95
CA LEU A 16 7.28 21.86 2.37
C LEU A 16 8.07 20.57 2.10
N ALA A 17 7.49 19.39 2.34
CA ALA A 17 8.14 18.12 2.05
C ALA A 17 8.36 17.94 0.53
N ALA A 18 7.38 18.34 -0.28
CA ALA A 18 7.47 18.32 -1.74
C ALA A 18 8.60 19.25 -2.24
N GLU A 19 8.65 20.49 -1.74
CA GLU A 19 9.72 21.42 -2.07
C GLU A 19 11.10 20.90 -1.65
N HIS A 20 11.22 20.39 -0.42
CA HIS A 20 12.49 19.92 0.14
C HIS A 20 13.11 18.77 -0.66
N PHE A 21 12.29 17.83 -1.13
CA PHE A 21 12.75 16.66 -1.88
C PHE A 21 12.59 16.79 -3.41
N GLY A 22 12.07 17.91 -3.91
CA GLY A 22 11.83 18.13 -5.34
C GLY A 22 10.73 17.23 -5.93
N TYR A 23 9.71 16.88 -5.14
CA TYR A 23 8.55 16.13 -5.60
C TYR A 23 7.39 17.07 -5.95
N GLU A 24 6.47 16.58 -6.78
CA GLU A 24 5.14 17.20 -6.92
C GLU A 24 4.35 17.06 -5.61
N GLN A 25 3.65 18.12 -5.21
CA GLN A 25 2.85 18.13 -3.96
C GLN A 25 1.80 17.01 -3.95
N SER A 26 1.17 16.77 -5.10
CA SER A 26 0.20 15.68 -5.29
C SER A 26 0.83 14.28 -5.14
N HIS A 27 2.12 14.10 -5.46
CA HIS A 27 2.82 12.83 -5.21
C HIS A 27 3.05 12.60 -3.72
N VAL A 28 3.42 13.65 -2.98
CA VAL A 28 3.63 13.58 -1.53
C VAL A 28 2.31 13.36 -0.79
N GLU A 29 1.23 14.02 -1.22
CA GLU A 29 -0.12 13.78 -0.70
C GLU A 29 -0.54 12.31 -0.88
N LYS A 30 -0.32 11.75 -2.06
CA LYS A 30 -0.63 10.34 -2.32
C LYS A 30 0.26 9.39 -1.52
N ASP A 31 1.56 9.69 -1.40
CA ASP A 31 2.47 8.91 -0.57
C ASP A 31 1.97 8.82 0.88
N TYR A 32 1.44 9.93 1.40
CA TYR A 32 0.81 9.95 2.72
C TYR A 32 -0.35 8.95 2.82
N TRP A 33 -1.31 8.99 1.89
CA TRP A 33 -2.49 8.10 1.94
C TRP A 33 -2.12 6.63 1.76
N VAL A 34 -1.19 6.32 0.85
CA VAL A 34 -0.62 4.99 0.65
C VAL A 34 0.04 4.50 1.95
N SER A 35 0.86 5.35 2.57
CA SER A 35 1.56 5.02 3.81
C SER A 35 0.60 4.83 4.98
N LYS A 36 -0.47 5.64 5.06
CA LYS A 36 -1.49 5.54 6.10
C LYS A 36 -2.19 4.18 6.06
N ILE A 37 -2.68 3.76 4.90
CA ILE A 37 -3.35 2.45 4.76
C ILE A 37 -2.38 1.30 5.05
N LEU A 38 -1.13 1.37 4.56
CA LEU A 38 -0.13 0.35 4.89
C LEU A 38 0.18 0.30 6.40
N ARG A 39 0.25 1.46 7.06
CA ARG A 39 0.47 1.56 8.50
C ARG A 39 -0.68 0.93 9.27
N ASP A 40 -1.92 1.25 8.92
CA ASP A 40 -3.12 0.65 9.52
C ASP A 40 -3.06 -0.88 9.49
N ILE A 41 -2.68 -1.44 8.33
CA ILE A 41 -2.53 -2.90 8.17
C ILE A 41 -1.39 -3.42 9.06
N SER A 42 -0.25 -2.74 9.08
CA SER A 42 0.92 -3.15 9.88
C SER A 42 0.66 -3.16 11.39
N MET A 43 -0.27 -2.34 11.87
CA MET A 43 -0.66 -2.25 13.28
C MET A 43 -1.85 -3.16 13.63
N SER A 44 -2.34 -3.95 12.68
CA SER A 44 -3.50 -4.83 12.84
C SER A 44 -3.12 -6.30 13.08
N GLU A 45 -4.10 -7.14 13.43
CA GLU A 45 -3.96 -8.61 13.51
C GLU A 45 -3.67 -9.30 12.17
N TYR A 46 -3.66 -8.54 11.07
CA TYR A 46 -3.43 -9.04 9.72
C TYR A 46 -2.00 -8.78 9.21
N ALA A 47 -1.15 -8.09 9.98
CA ALA A 47 0.18 -7.63 9.56
C ALA A 47 1.07 -8.78 9.06
N ASP A 48 1.10 -9.88 9.81
CA ASP A 48 1.88 -11.10 9.56
C ASP A 48 1.27 -12.01 8.47
N LYS A 49 0.09 -11.67 7.96
CA LYS A 49 -0.62 -12.39 6.89
C LYS A 49 -0.78 -11.57 5.60
N THR A 50 -0.28 -10.34 5.59
CA THR A 50 -0.41 -9.40 4.48
C THR A 50 0.96 -9.04 3.96
N TYR A 51 1.16 -9.16 2.66
CA TYR A 51 2.43 -9.00 1.98
C TYR A 51 2.31 -7.92 0.92
N PHE A 52 3.02 -6.83 1.08
CA PHE A 52 3.12 -5.77 0.09
C PHE A 52 3.93 -6.25 -1.12
N LYS A 53 3.42 -6.03 -2.33
CA LYS A 53 4.03 -6.52 -3.56
C LYS A 53 3.87 -5.51 -4.69
N GLY A 54 4.18 -5.96 -5.90
CA GLY A 54 3.99 -5.14 -7.10
C GLY A 54 5.06 -4.06 -7.22
N GLY A 55 4.81 -3.12 -8.13
CA GLY A 55 5.82 -2.12 -8.45
C GLY A 55 5.94 -1.01 -7.39
N THR A 56 4.90 -0.76 -6.58
CA THR A 56 4.97 0.22 -5.48
C THR A 56 5.87 -0.29 -4.36
N SER A 57 5.89 -1.60 -4.09
CA SER A 57 6.85 -2.18 -3.13
C SER A 57 8.30 -2.01 -3.57
N LEU A 58 8.59 -2.09 -4.88
CA LEU A 58 9.95 -1.93 -5.41
C LEU A 58 10.48 -0.50 -5.21
N SER A 59 9.64 0.52 -5.39
CA SER A 59 10.05 1.91 -5.14
C SER A 59 10.04 2.23 -3.65
N LYS A 60 8.93 1.98 -2.94
CA LYS A 60 8.73 2.47 -1.57
C LYS A 60 9.40 1.64 -0.49
N ALA A 61 9.45 0.31 -0.64
CA ALA A 61 10.01 -0.56 0.39
C ALA A 61 11.48 -0.91 0.13
N TYR A 62 11.88 -1.03 -1.14
CA TYR A 62 13.23 -1.45 -1.51
C TYR A 62 14.08 -0.35 -2.16
N GLY A 63 13.50 0.78 -2.58
CA GLY A 63 14.25 1.86 -3.24
C GLY A 63 14.92 1.44 -4.56
N LEU A 64 14.40 0.40 -5.24
CA LEU A 64 15.03 -0.19 -6.42
C LEU A 64 14.67 0.49 -7.73
N ILE A 65 13.59 1.29 -7.74
CA ILE A 65 13.13 2.01 -8.92
C ILE A 65 12.65 3.40 -8.55
N GLU A 66 12.97 4.37 -9.40
CA GLU A 66 12.59 5.78 -9.24
C GLU A 66 11.33 6.06 -10.06
N ARG A 67 10.19 5.50 -9.61
CA ARG A 67 8.89 5.84 -10.18
C ARG A 67 7.87 6.06 -9.08
N PHE A 68 7.06 7.08 -9.25
CA PHE A 68 5.87 7.26 -8.45
C PHE A 68 4.86 6.15 -8.81
N SER A 69 4.19 5.59 -7.80
CA SER A 69 3.21 4.53 -7.98
C SER A 69 2.15 4.71 -6.90
N GLU A 70 0.93 4.99 -7.36
CA GLU A 70 -0.20 5.37 -6.51
C GLU A 70 -1.01 4.19 -5.99
N ASP A 71 -0.77 2.98 -6.51
CA ASP A 71 -1.56 1.79 -6.20
C ASP A 71 -0.93 0.96 -5.05
N LEU A 72 -1.78 0.30 -4.26
CA LEU A 72 -1.36 -0.70 -3.28
C LEU A 72 -1.72 -2.11 -3.74
N ASP A 73 -0.71 -2.86 -4.18
CA ASP A 73 -0.85 -4.28 -4.47
C ASP A 73 -0.50 -5.11 -3.22
N LEU A 74 -1.49 -5.81 -2.66
CA LEU A 74 -1.34 -6.67 -1.48
C LEU A 74 -1.62 -8.13 -1.84
N PHE A 75 -0.81 -9.02 -1.26
CA PHE A 75 -1.06 -10.44 -1.24
C PHE A 75 -1.40 -10.87 0.18
N VAL A 76 -2.45 -11.68 0.35
CA VAL A 76 -2.80 -12.25 1.66
C VAL A 76 -2.68 -13.76 1.65
N PHE A 77 -2.10 -14.26 2.73
CA PHE A 77 -1.91 -15.69 2.94
C PHE A 77 -2.01 -16.02 4.43
N THR A 78 -2.79 -17.04 4.76
CA THR A 78 -2.99 -17.49 6.15
C THR A 78 -1.70 -17.95 6.85
N GLY A 79 -0.63 -18.22 6.11
CA GLY A 79 0.59 -18.87 6.61
C GLY A 79 0.50 -20.40 6.60
N ASP A 80 -0.70 -20.95 6.44
CA ASP A 80 -0.95 -22.38 6.44
C ASP A 80 -1.11 -22.93 5.01
N LYS A 81 -0.13 -23.75 4.58
CA LYS A 81 -0.16 -24.43 3.28
C LYS A 81 -1.25 -25.52 3.19
N GLY A 82 -1.81 -25.95 4.32
CA GLY A 82 -2.98 -26.84 4.39
C GLY A 82 -4.32 -26.11 4.32
N ALA A 83 -4.35 -24.79 4.49
CA ALA A 83 -5.59 -24.03 4.49
C ALA A 83 -6.34 -24.14 3.16
N SER A 84 -7.67 -24.19 3.21
CA SER A 84 -8.50 -24.24 2.01
C SER A 84 -8.48 -22.92 1.25
N LYS A 85 -8.89 -22.93 -0.03
CA LYS A 85 -9.14 -21.68 -0.79
C LYS A 85 -10.17 -20.79 -0.09
N GLN A 86 -11.15 -21.40 0.59
CA GLN A 86 -12.17 -20.65 1.32
C GLN A 86 -11.58 -19.93 2.54
N ALA A 87 -10.63 -20.52 3.25
CA ALA A 87 -9.94 -19.87 4.36
C ALA A 87 -9.18 -18.61 3.90
N GLU A 88 -8.48 -18.68 2.76
CA GLU A 88 -7.77 -17.54 2.17
C GLU A 88 -8.72 -16.42 1.74
N LYS A 89 -9.86 -16.78 1.13
CA LYS A 89 -10.92 -15.81 0.77
C LYS A 89 -11.52 -15.14 2.00
N THR A 90 -11.72 -15.89 3.09
CA THR A 90 -12.21 -15.36 4.36
C THR A 90 -11.22 -14.37 4.97
N LEU A 91 -9.92 -14.69 4.96
CA LEU A 91 -8.87 -13.75 5.39
C LEU A 91 -8.92 -12.46 4.57
N ASN A 92 -8.97 -12.56 3.24
CA ASN A 92 -9.08 -11.40 2.35
C ASN A 92 -10.32 -10.55 2.66
N LYS A 93 -11.49 -11.19 2.85
CA LYS A 93 -12.72 -10.51 3.24
C LYS A 93 -12.59 -9.77 4.57
N LYS A 94 -11.98 -10.40 5.58
CA LYS A 94 -11.76 -9.81 6.90
C LYS A 94 -10.83 -8.60 6.83
N LEU A 95 -9.67 -8.74 6.18
CA LEU A 95 -8.74 -7.62 5.98
C LEU A 95 -9.40 -6.47 5.22
N SER A 96 -10.10 -6.76 4.12
CA SER A 96 -10.74 -5.72 3.31
C SER A 96 -11.79 -4.96 4.09
N LYS A 97 -12.60 -5.69 4.87
CA LYS A 97 -13.59 -5.09 5.76
C LYS A 97 -12.92 -4.20 6.82
N TYR A 98 -11.85 -4.69 7.45
CA TYR A 98 -11.09 -3.92 8.43
C TYR A 98 -10.54 -2.60 7.85
N ILE A 99 -9.92 -2.63 6.66
CA ILE A 99 -9.39 -1.42 6.02
C ILE A 99 -10.53 -0.46 5.68
N ALA A 100 -11.63 -0.95 5.12
CA ALA A 100 -12.79 -0.15 4.75
C ALA A 100 -13.45 0.52 5.98
N GLU A 101 -13.61 -0.20 7.08
CA GLU A 101 -14.19 0.33 8.33
C GLU A 101 -13.27 1.37 8.98
N LEU A 102 -11.95 1.13 8.99
CA LEU A 102 -10.98 2.06 9.59
C LEU A 102 -10.76 3.34 8.75
N ASN A 103 -11.13 3.30 7.47
CA ASN A 103 -11.02 4.40 6.50
C ASN A 103 -12.40 4.77 5.93
N SER A 104 -13.47 4.63 6.71
CA SER A 104 -14.85 4.75 6.24
C SER A 104 -15.20 6.14 5.72
N ASP A 105 -14.48 7.17 6.19
CA ASP A 105 -14.60 8.55 5.77
C ASP A 105 -14.19 8.78 4.31
N ILE A 106 -13.24 7.97 3.82
CA ILE A 106 -12.71 8.07 2.45
C ILE A 106 -13.06 6.85 1.57
N TYR A 107 -13.53 5.74 2.15
CA TYR A 107 -13.88 4.53 1.40
C TYR A 107 -15.08 4.72 0.46
N LYS A 108 -14.98 4.17 -0.76
CA LYS A 108 -16.02 4.21 -1.81
C LYS A 108 -16.49 2.80 -2.16
N GLU A 109 -17.58 2.39 -1.52
CA GLU A 109 -18.16 1.05 -1.72
C GLU A 109 -18.70 0.85 -3.14
N ASP A 110 -19.32 1.88 -3.71
CA ASP A 110 -19.93 1.90 -5.04
C ASP A 110 -18.91 1.70 -6.17
N LEU A 111 -17.67 2.12 -5.95
CA LEU A 111 -16.55 1.92 -6.88
C LEU A 111 -15.80 0.61 -6.63
N SER A 112 -15.95 0.02 -5.44
CA SER A 112 -15.16 -1.13 -5.00
C SER A 112 -15.64 -2.44 -5.62
N GLU A 113 -14.69 -3.26 -6.06
CA GLU A 113 -14.97 -4.52 -6.74
C GLU A 113 -14.56 -5.71 -5.88
N THR A 114 -15.35 -6.77 -5.91
CA THR A 114 -15.01 -8.02 -5.24
C THR A 114 -15.17 -9.19 -6.20
N GLY A 115 -14.18 -10.06 -6.23
CA GLY A 115 -14.17 -11.25 -7.08
C GLY A 115 -13.65 -12.47 -6.34
N GLY A 116 -13.59 -13.61 -7.03
CA GLY A 116 -13.34 -14.92 -6.43
C GLY A 116 -12.24 -14.93 -5.36
N ASN A 117 -11.02 -14.52 -5.69
CA ASN A 117 -9.87 -14.47 -4.79
C ASN A 117 -9.28 -13.05 -4.62
N TYR A 118 -9.89 -12.04 -5.22
CA TYR A 118 -9.40 -10.66 -5.20
C TYR A 118 -10.46 -9.69 -4.69
N ARG A 119 -10.00 -8.57 -4.14
CA ARG A 119 -10.82 -7.40 -3.78
C ARG A 119 -10.06 -6.16 -4.23
N LYS A 120 -10.78 -5.19 -4.79
CA LYS A 120 -10.26 -3.87 -5.12
C LYS A 120 -11.07 -2.86 -4.34
N LEU A 121 -10.39 -2.17 -3.44
CA LEU A 121 -11.00 -1.13 -2.62
C LEU A 121 -10.57 0.23 -3.16
N TYR A 122 -11.52 1.13 -3.32
CA TYR A 122 -11.25 2.51 -3.73
C TYR A 122 -11.46 3.47 -2.57
N PHE A 123 -10.52 4.39 -2.42
CA PHE A 123 -10.57 5.45 -1.43
C PHE A 123 -10.43 6.80 -2.11
N SER A 124 -11.34 7.72 -1.79
CA SER A 124 -11.36 9.09 -2.29
C SER A 124 -11.29 10.05 -1.12
N TYR A 125 -10.28 10.90 -1.16
CA TYR A 125 -10.04 11.98 -0.22
C TYR A 125 -10.11 13.31 -0.97
N ASP A 126 -10.33 14.39 -0.22
CA ASP A 126 -10.32 15.75 -0.77
C ASP A 126 -8.88 16.08 -1.21
N ASN A 127 -8.58 15.95 -2.50
CA ASN A 127 -7.27 16.30 -3.05
C ASN A 127 -6.99 17.79 -2.82
N VAL A 128 -5.99 18.08 -1.98
CA VAL A 128 -5.57 19.46 -1.72
C VAL A 128 -4.77 20.01 -2.90
N PHE A 129 -4.01 19.13 -3.56
CA PHE A 129 -3.16 19.47 -4.69
C PHE A 129 -3.60 18.74 -5.96
N GLN A 130 -3.87 19.49 -7.04
CA GLN A 130 -4.17 18.90 -8.35
C GLN A 130 -2.89 18.38 -9.00
N GLY A 131 -2.91 17.14 -9.50
CA GLY A 131 -1.81 16.56 -10.28
C GLY A 131 -2.28 16.11 -11.65
N VAL A 132 -1.44 16.30 -12.67
CA VAL A 132 -1.73 15.84 -14.04
C VAL A 132 -1.44 14.34 -14.13
N GLY A 133 -2.40 13.55 -14.65
CA GLY A 133 -2.21 12.13 -14.90
C GLY A 133 -2.27 11.22 -13.68
N LEU A 134 -2.66 11.76 -12.52
CA LEU A 134 -2.90 10.99 -11.30
C LEU A 134 -4.32 10.41 -11.30
N LYS A 135 -4.47 9.17 -10.83
CA LYS A 135 -5.80 8.59 -10.59
C LYS A 135 -6.56 9.42 -9.56
N GLU A 136 -7.87 9.56 -9.75
CA GLU A 136 -8.74 10.26 -8.81
C GLU A 136 -8.83 9.56 -7.45
N HIS A 137 -8.79 8.22 -7.46
CA HIS A 137 -8.92 7.40 -6.26
C HIS A 137 -7.66 6.59 -6.00
N LEU A 138 -7.38 6.36 -4.71
CA LEU A 138 -6.39 5.37 -4.28
C LEU A 138 -6.99 3.97 -4.41
N GLU A 139 -6.34 3.11 -5.20
CA GLU A 139 -6.71 1.71 -5.38
C GLU A 139 -5.88 0.82 -4.44
N VAL A 140 -6.57 -0.02 -3.67
CA VAL A 140 -5.96 -1.09 -2.87
C VAL A 140 -6.44 -2.43 -3.41
N GLU A 141 -5.58 -3.11 -4.16
CA GLU A 141 -5.85 -4.45 -4.68
C GLU A 141 -5.33 -5.51 -3.70
N ILE A 142 -6.22 -6.37 -3.22
CA ILE A 142 -5.90 -7.45 -2.27
C ILE A 142 -6.17 -8.79 -2.93
N LYS A 143 -5.12 -9.56 -3.18
CA LYS A 143 -5.20 -10.91 -3.77
C LYS A 143 -4.88 -11.99 -2.74
N SER A 144 -5.79 -12.95 -2.60
CA SER A 144 -5.58 -14.13 -1.75
C SER A 144 -4.98 -15.28 -2.53
N CYS A 145 -4.21 -16.13 -1.85
CA CYS A 145 -3.65 -17.34 -2.43
C CYS A 145 -4.74 -18.27 -3.00
N ASP A 146 -4.67 -18.52 -4.31
CA ASP A 146 -5.61 -19.38 -5.05
C ASP A 146 -4.96 -20.67 -5.60
N LEU A 147 -3.66 -20.87 -5.33
CA LEU A 147 -2.90 -22.05 -5.71
C LEU A 147 -3.60 -23.33 -5.23
N PRO A 148 -3.83 -24.32 -6.12
CA PRO A 148 -4.40 -25.62 -5.75
C PRO A 148 -3.49 -26.42 -4.81
N ASP A 149 -2.18 -26.39 -5.05
CA ASP A 149 -1.16 -27.01 -4.19
C ASP A 149 -0.22 -25.94 -3.64
N LYS A 150 -0.46 -25.53 -2.40
CA LYS A 150 0.36 -24.54 -1.70
C LYS A 150 1.70 -25.12 -1.20
N LYS A 151 1.92 -26.44 -1.25
CA LYS A 151 3.21 -27.04 -0.84
C LYS A 151 4.36 -26.50 -1.69
N ARG A 152 4.09 -26.36 -3.00
CA ARG A 152 4.99 -25.77 -4.01
C ARG A 152 5.06 -24.23 -3.97
N MET A 153 4.28 -23.59 -3.09
CA MET A 153 4.28 -22.15 -2.99
C MET A 153 5.62 -21.63 -2.46
N PHE A 154 6.25 -20.75 -3.25
CA PHE A 154 7.45 -20.01 -2.92
C PHE A 154 7.18 -18.51 -3.06
N TYR A 155 6.92 -17.85 -1.93
CA TYR A 155 6.78 -16.40 -1.81
C TYR A 155 7.76 -15.92 -0.75
N PRO A 156 9.06 -15.78 -1.10
CA PRO A 156 10.02 -15.17 -0.19
C PRO A 156 9.56 -13.76 0.13
N ALA A 157 9.58 -13.42 1.40
CA ALA A 157 9.19 -12.10 1.90
C ALA A 157 10.22 -11.62 2.91
N ASP A 158 10.49 -10.32 2.86
CA ASP A 158 11.40 -9.63 3.76
C ASP A 158 10.59 -8.61 4.56
N LYS A 159 10.90 -8.44 5.84
CA LYS A 159 10.41 -7.28 6.59
C LYS A 159 11.16 -6.04 6.10
N GLN A 160 10.42 -5.01 5.70
CA GLN A 160 10.97 -3.74 5.27
C GLN A 160 10.35 -2.61 6.09
N VAL A 161 11.16 -1.59 6.38
CA VAL A 161 10.70 -0.38 7.04
C VAL A 161 10.18 0.59 5.98
N ILE A 162 8.90 0.95 6.08
CA ILE A 162 8.31 2.00 5.26
C ILE A 162 8.47 3.33 6.00
N LYS A 163 9.12 4.28 5.32
CA LYS A 163 9.21 5.67 5.76
C LYS A 163 8.35 6.54 4.83
N PRO A 164 7.27 7.17 5.34
CA PRO A 164 6.52 8.16 4.56
C PRO A 164 7.40 9.37 4.22
N ILE A 165 7.16 10.02 3.08
CA ILE A 165 7.93 11.20 2.66
C ILE A 165 7.81 12.33 3.68
N VAL A 166 6.60 12.58 4.19
CA VAL A 166 6.35 13.59 5.23
C VAL A 166 7.15 13.30 6.51
N THR A 167 7.37 12.03 6.85
CA THR A 167 8.18 11.61 7.99
C THR A 167 9.65 11.92 7.76
N ALA A 168 10.19 11.56 6.59
CA ALA A 168 11.57 11.89 6.22
C ALA A 168 11.81 13.40 6.24
N PHE A 169 10.84 14.20 5.79
CA PHE A 169 10.89 15.65 5.85
C PHE A 169 10.94 16.15 7.30
N LEU A 170 10.00 15.73 8.14
CA LEU A 170 9.94 16.17 9.54
C LEU A 170 11.21 15.79 10.33
N GLU A 171 11.77 14.60 10.08
CA GLU A 171 13.07 14.19 10.62
C GLU A 171 14.20 15.12 10.15
N SER A 172 14.23 15.51 8.87
CA SER A 172 15.28 16.37 8.30
C SER A 172 15.33 17.77 8.91
N ILE A 173 14.19 18.27 9.42
CA ILE A 173 14.07 19.59 10.07
C ILE A 173 13.95 19.49 11.60
N GLY A 174 14.14 18.31 12.19
CA GLY A 174 14.13 18.09 13.64
C GLY A 174 12.76 18.20 14.31
N GLN A 175 11.66 18.02 13.57
CA GLN A 175 10.27 18.13 14.05
C GLN A 175 9.67 16.78 14.49
N GLU A 176 10.37 16.07 15.38
CA GLU A 176 9.95 14.73 15.85
C GLU A 176 8.64 14.74 16.64
N GLU A 177 8.32 15.87 17.31
CA GLU A 177 7.07 16.03 18.06
C GLU A 177 5.84 15.93 17.14
N LEU A 178 5.93 16.49 15.92
CA LEU A 178 4.86 16.41 14.92
C LEU A 178 4.67 14.97 14.43
N ILE A 179 5.77 14.21 14.29
CA ILE A 179 5.72 12.79 13.91
C ILE A 179 4.91 12.00 14.94
N SER A 180 5.17 12.22 16.24
CA SER A 180 4.43 11.58 17.34
C SER A 180 2.96 12.02 17.37
N THR A 181 2.71 13.32 17.30
CA THR A 181 1.37 13.94 17.37
C THR A 181 0.42 13.41 16.29
N TYR A 182 0.93 13.31 15.07
CA TYR A 182 0.15 12.86 13.90
C TYR A 182 0.28 11.37 13.59
N GLY A 183 1.07 10.62 14.39
CA GLY A 183 1.30 9.20 14.18
C GLY A 183 1.99 8.88 12.85
N LEU A 184 2.98 9.67 12.45
CA LEU A 184 3.68 9.52 11.16
C LEU A 184 4.92 8.63 11.25
N GLY A 185 5.14 7.95 12.37
CA GLY A 185 6.32 7.10 12.56
C GLY A 185 6.49 6.06 11.46
N SER A 186 7.75 5.76 11.12
CA SER A 186 8.08 4.65 10.23
C SER A 186 7.55 3.33 10.81
N PHE A 187 7.19 2.39 9.95
CA PHE A 187 6.59 1.12 10.36
C PHE A 187 7.11 -0.05 9.53
N GLU A 188 7.11 -1.25 10.11
CA GLU A 188 7.51 -2.46 9.40
C GLU A 188 6.34 -3.05 8.62
N THR A 189 6.60 -3.57 7.43
CA THR A 189 5.65 -4.37 6.67
C THR A 189 6.34 -5.55 6.00
N GLN A 190 5.59 -6.64 5.77
CA GLN A 190 6.08 -7.78 5.01
C GLN A 190 6.05 -7.41 3.53
N CYS A 191 7.17 -7.52 2.83
CA CYS A 191 7.25 -7.23 1.39
C CYS A 191 7.68 -8.48 0.64
N ILE A 192 6.99 -8.81 -0.46
CA ILE A 192 7.45 -9.87 -1.36
C ILE A 192 8.82 -9.50 -1.94
N ASN A 193 9.75 -10.45 -1.89
CA ASN A 193 11.12 -10.23 -2.33
C ASN A 193 11.16 -9.77 -3.80
N PRO A 194 12.00 -8.78 -4.17
CA PRO A 194 12.05 -8.23 -5.51
C PRO A 194 12.31 -9.27 -6.61
N ARG A 195 13.10 -10.32 -6.32
CA ARG A 195 13.37 -11.41 -7.27
C ARG A 195 12.08 -12.08 -7.73
N LYS A 196 11.15 -12.33 -6.81
CA LYS A 196 9.84 -12.91 -7.13
C LYS A 196 8.99 -11.95 -7.97
N THR A 197 8.98 -10.67 -7.62
CA THR A 197 8.26 -9.64 -8.39
C THR A 197 8.79 -9.54 -9.83
N ILE A 198 10.12 -9.63 -10.03
CA ILE A 198 10.74 -9.66 -11.36
C ILE A 198 10.32 -10.91 -12.14
N CYS A 199 10.39 -12.11 -11.52
CA CYS A 199 9.94 -13.34 -12.16
C CYS A 199 8.46 -13.27 -12.61
N ASP A 200 7.58 -12.67 -11.80
CA ASP A 200 6.17 -12.48 -12.15
C ASP A 200 6.01 -11.56 -13.37
N LYS A 201 6.81 -10.49 -13.45
CA LYS A 201 6.80 -9.57 -14.59
C LYS A 201 7.32 -10.24 -15.86
N VAL A 202 8.43 -10.97 -15.79
CA VAL A 202 8.97 -11.74 -16.93
C VAL A 202 7.97 -12.79 -17.40
N SER A 203 7.39 -13.56 -16.49
CA SER A 203 6.36 -14.55 -16.83
C SER A 203 5.15 -13.91 -17.52
N ARG A 204 4.71 -12.73 -17.05
CA ARG A 204 3.62 -11.99 -17.70
C ARG A 204 4.00 -11.51 -19.10
N LEU A 205 5.22 -11.01 -19.31
CA LEU A 205 5.71 -10.62 -20.64
C LEU A 205 5.73 -11.80 -21.61
N VAL A 206 6.24 -12.96 -21.16
CA VAL A 206 6.25 -14.19 -21.96
C VAL A 206 4.83 -14.63 -22.33
N LYS A 207 3.87 -14.57 -21.41
CA LYS A 207 2.47 -14.88 -21.74
C LYS A 207 1.88 -13.91 -22.76
N LEU A 208 2.19 -12.62 -22.62
CA LEU A 208 1.73 -11.60 -23.56
C LEU A 208 2.37 -11.75 -24.94
N SER A 209 3.62 -12.24 -25.04
CA SER A 209 4.26 -12.46 -26.34
C SER A 209 3.65 -13.60 -27.16
N TYR A 210 2.87 -14.48 -26.53
CA TYR A 210 2.15 -15.56 -27.22
C TYR A 210 0.70 -15.21 -27.56
N ASN A 211 0.19 -14.08 -27.08
CA ASN A 211 -1.12 -13.58 -27.46
C ASN A 211 -0.93 -12.58 -28.61
N GLU A 212 -1.49 -12.88 -29.79
CA GLU A 212 -1.89 -11.84 -30.75
C GLU A 212 -2.97 -10.93 -30.14
#